data_AF-A0A2D0I5Q4-F1
#
_entry.id   AF-A0A2D0I5Q4-F1
#
_cell.length_a   1.000
_cell.length_b   1.000
_cell.length_c   1.000
_cell.angle_alpha   90.00
_cell.angle_beta   90.00
_cell.angle_gamma   90.00
#
_symmetry.space_group_name_H-M   'P 1'
#
loop_
_entity.id
_entity.type
_entity.pdbx_description
1 polymer ?
#
loop_
_entity_poly.entity_id
_entity_poly.type
_entity_poly.pdbx_seq_one_letter_code
_entity_poly.pdbx_strand_id
1 'polypeptide(L)'
;MKHFNELIQKIENAEKHDSYLETMKTTLIDPSWRNIYAPYEEVFQCLDSESWNILSTKAIEHYKQHRDGQLKEAFYNQLNEAFAYQYLQNQGYENIKILDDSAKKKKIPDLSYEIVGKQFYCEVKSIGVSVDELNRSKSGESYDGSVYYSLQEGFFTKLKSKFDEATIQISHYGEGLIFIYIPKFDDFTHMYYSRYKEQIIEFITSCEIIEIYIKIGILGDFIHKKRNGEIIFS
;
A
#
# COMPACT_ATOMS: atom_id res chain seq x y z
N MET A 1 1.01 -17.04 11.87
CA MET A 1 1.05 -15.57 11.94
C MET A 1 2.06 -15.13 13.00
N LYS A 2 3.35 -15.38 12.76
CA LYS A 2 4.41 -15.07 13.74
C LYS A 2 4.64 -13.56 13.80
N HIS A 3 4.81 -12.92 12.65
CA HIS A 3 5.15 -11.50 12.52
C HIS A 3 4.01 -10.59 12.97
N PHE A 4 2.76 -10.93 12.66
CA PHE A 4 1.61 -10.20 13.21
C PHE A 4 1.53 -10.29 14.73
N ASN A 5 1.76 -11.46 15.32
CA ASN A 5 1.73 -11.61 16.77
C ASN A 5 2.84 -10.77 17.42
N GLU A 6 4.02 -10.71 16.81
CA GLU A 6 5.11 -9.83 17.25
C GLU A 6 4.72 -8.35 17.15
N LEU A 7 4.12 -7.91 16.04
CA LEU A 7 3.60 -6.54 15.88
C LEU A 7 2.58 -6.21 16.96
N ILE A 8 1.60 -7.09 17.20
CA ILE A 8 0.58 -6.91 18.23
C ILE A 8 1.25 -6.73 19.60
N GLN A 9 2.18 -7.60 19.97
CA GLN A 9 2.90 -7.49 21.25
C GLN A 9 3.70 -6.17 21.36
N LYS A 10 4.37 -5.75 20.29
CA LYS A 10 5.08 -4.46 20.25
C LYS A 10 4.12 -3.28 20.44
N ILE A 11 2.95 -3.32 19.79
CA ILE A 11 1.91 -2.29 19.94
C ILE A 11 1.32 -2.31 21.36
N GLU A 12 1.02 -3.48 21.94
CA GLU A 12 0.51 -3.60 23.31
C GLU A 12 1.44 -2.97 24.35
N ASN A 13 2.74 -3.16 24.16
CA ASN A 13 3.76 -2.59 25.04
C ASN A 13 3.80 -1.06 24.94
N ALA A 14 3.57 -0.50 23.74
CA ALA A 14 3.53 0.94 23.50
C ALA A 14 2.19 1.57 23.91
N GLU A 15 1.08 0.86 23.73
CA GLU A 15 -0.29 1.37 23.80
C GLU A 15 -1.18 0.47 24.65
N LYS A 16 -1.04 0.60 25.97
CA LYS A 16 -1.83 -0.18 26.94
C LYS A 16 -3.32 0.18 26.81
N HIS A 17 -4.17 -0.85 26.69
CA HIS A 17 -5.63 -0.75 26.65
C HIS A 17 -6.27 -0.16 25.37
N ASP A 18 -5.64 -0.34 24.20
CA ASP A 18 -6.25 0.02 22.92
C ASP A 18 -7.35 -0.99 22.51
N SER A 19 -8.60 -0.53 22.40
CA SER A 19 -9.77 -1.36 22.12
C SER A 19 -9.76 -1.98 20.72
N TYR A 20 -9.09 -1.34 19.76
CA TYR A 20 -8.91 -1.89 18.42
C TYR A 20 -7.99 -3.12 18.47
N LEU A 21 -6.93 -3.06 19.28
CA LEU A 21 -6.00 -4.18 19.49
C LEU A 21 -6.67 -5.37 20.19
N GLU A 22 -7.53 -5.13 21.18
CA GLU A 22 -8.35 -6.19 21.81
C GLU A 22 -9.30 -6.85 20.81
N THR A 23 -9.94 -6.04 19.97
CA THR A 23 -10.80 -6.54 18.89
C THR A 23 -9.98 -7.39 17.92
N MET A 24 -8.84 -6.88 17.44
CA MET A 24 -7.96 -7.60 16.52
C MET A 24 -7.49 -8.94 17.08
N LYS A 25 -7.05 -8.99 18.34
CA LYS A 25 -6.62 -10.24 19.00
C LYS A 25 -7.74 -11.27 19.01
N THR A 26 -8.96 -10.85 19.30
CA THR A 26 -10.14 -11.73 19.31
C THR A 26 -10.50 -12.17 17.89
N THR A 27 -10.49 -11.25 16.93
CA THR A 27 -10.77 -11.49 15.51
C THR A 27 -9.78 -12.49 14.90
N LEU A 28 -8.49 -12.42 15.27
CA LEU A 28 -7.45 -13.32 14.78
C LEU A 28 -7.54 -14.75 15.36
N ILE A 29 -8.48 -15.05 16.27
CA ILE A 29 -8.79 -16.42 16.68
C ILE A 29 -9.59 -17.13 15.58
N ASP A 30 -10.45 -16.40 14.86
CA ASP A 30 -11.29 -16.92 13.79
C ASP A 30 -10.46 -17.20 12.52
N PRO A 31 -10.49 -18.44 11.98
CA PRO A 31 -9.79 -18.79 10.75
C PRO A 31 -10.16 -17.91 9.54
N SER A 32 -11.42 -17.46 9.43
CA SER A 32 -11.89 -16.63 8.32
C SER A 32 -11.15 -15.30 8.26
N TRP A 33 -10.93 -14.71 9.44
CA TRP A 33 -10.17 -13.47 9.57
C TRP A 33 -8.67 -13.69 9.44
N ARG A 34 -8.13 -14.82 9.91
CA ARG A 34 -6.73 -15.18 9.64
C ARG A 34 -6.43 -15.22 8.15
N ASN A 35 -7.33 -15.74 7.34
CA ASN A 35 -7.16 -15.78 5.88
C ASN A 35 -7.07 -14.37 5.26
N ILE A 36 -7.71 -13.36 5.86
CA ILE A 36 -7.58 -11.96 5.42
C ILE A 36 -6.18 -11.41 5.73
N TYR A 37 -5.55 -11.81 6.84
CA TYR A 37 -4.21 -11.35 7.22
C TYR A 37 -3.08 -12.26 6.75
N ALA A 38 -3.39 -13.45 6.24
CA ALA A 38 -2.42 -14.42 5.75
C ALA A 38 -1.49 -13.82 4.66
N PRO A 39 -1.96 -13.04 3.67
CA PRO A 39 -1.06 -12.47 2.67
C PRO A 39 -0.05 -11.49 3.27
N TYR A 40 -0.43 -10.73 4.30
CA TYR A 40 0.52 -9.87 5.00
C TYR A 40 1.57 -10.72 5.75
N GLU A 41 1.17 -11.80 6.41
CA GLU A 41 2.12 -12.70 7.08
C GLU A 41 3.08 -13.36 6.08
N GLU A 42 2.58 -13.74 4.90
CA GLU A 42 3.39 -14.29 3.82
C GLU A 42 4.42 -13.28 3.31
N VAL A 43 4.03 -12.04 3.05
CA VAL A 43 5.01 -11.02 2.62
C VAL A 43 5.98 -10.67 3.74
N PHE A 44 5.57 -10.72 5.01
CA PHE A 44 6.48 -10.47 6.14
C PHE A 44 7.59 -11.51 6.25
N GLN A 45 7.33 -12.76 5.84
CA GLN A 45 8.34 -13.81 5.81
C GLN A 45 9.42 -13.59 4.73
N CYS A 46 9.18 -12.72 3.75
CA CYS A 46 10.15 -12.37 2.71
C CYS A 46 11.22 -11.38 3.19
N LEU A 47 10.95 -10.61 4.25
CA LEU A 47 11.84 -9.56 4.74
C LEU A 47 13.04 -10.18 5.47
N ASP A 48 14.20 -9.58 5.27
CA ASP A 48 15.33 -9.80 6.17
C ASP A 48 15.04 -9.19 7.56
N SER A 49 15.81 -9.63 8.58
CA SER A 49 15.61 -9.20 9.97
C SER A 49 15.74 -7.69 10.17
N GLU A 50 16.61 -7.01 9.43
CA GLU A 50 16.82 -5.56 9.52
C GLU A 50 15.63 -4.81 8.91
N SER A 51 15.23 -5.18 7.69
CA SER A 51 14.07 -4.63 7.00
C SER A 51 12.78 -4.83 7.81
N TRP A 52 12.59 -6.00 8.43
CA TRP A 52 11.45 -6.25 9.33
C TRP A 52 11.47 -5.33 10.55
N ASN A 53 12.64 -5.15 11.18
CA ASN A 53 12.74 -4.29 12.35
C ASN A 53 12.39 -2.83 12.01
N ILE A 54 12.92 -2.31 10.90
CA ILE A 54 12.63 -0.96 10.40
C ILE A 54 11.12 -0.83 10.09
N LEU A 55 10.56 -1.73 9.28
CA LEU A 55 9.15 -1.71 8.91
C LEU A 55 8.23 -1.74 10.13
N SER A 56 8.50 -2.65 11.07
CA SER A 56 7.68 -2.79 12.28
C SER A 56 7.73 -1.52 13.13
N THR A 57 8.88 -0.86 13.20
CA THR A 57 9.06 0.40 13.93
C THR A 57 8.26 1.53 13.26
N LYS A 58 8.43 1.72 11.94
CA LYS A 58 7.67 2.70 11.14
C LYS A 58 6.16 2.48 11.34
N ALA A 59 5.68 1.25 11.21
CA ALA A 59 4.26 0.95 11.37
C ALA A 59 3.75 1.37 12.75
N ILE A 60 4.47 1.04 13.84
CA ILE A 60 4.09 1.38 15.21
C ILE A 60 4.02 2.90 15.42
N GLU A 61 4.98 3.67 14.89
CA GLU A 61 4.96 5.14 14.98
C GLU A 61 3.71 5.76 14.33
N HIS A 62 3.21 5.10 13.29
CA HIS A 62 1.99 5.49 12.59
C HIS A 62 0.71 4.86 13.17
N TYR A 63 0.79 4.05 14.23
CA TYR A 63 -0.37 3.34 14.81
C TYR A 63 -1.48 4.27 15.30
N LYS A 64 -1.12 5.42 15.88
CA LYS A 64 -2.09 6.42 16.35
C LYS A 64 -2.58 7.36 15.26
N GLN A 65 -1.92 7.39 14.11
CA GLN A 65 -2.27 8.31 13.03
C GLN A 65 -3.45 7.74 12.25
N HIS A 66 -4.61 8.34 12.42
CA HIS A 66 -5.82 7.97 11.68
C HIS A 66 -6.66 9.20 11.40
N ARG A 67 -7.52 9.09 10.38
CA ARG A 67 -8.53 10.10 10.05
C ARG A 67 -9.92 9.54 10.37
N ASP A 68 -10.89 10.42 10.54
CA ASP A 68 -12.26 10.02 10.87
C ASP A 68 -12.85 9.09 9.80
N GLY A 69 -13.32 7.91 10.23
CA GLY A 69 -13.87 6.87 9.35
C GLY A 69 -12.83 5.90 8.78
N GLN A 70 -11.57 6.01 9.21
CA GLN A 70 -10.40 5.39 8.60
C GLN A 70 -9.40 4.98 9.69
N LEU A 71 -9.86 4.14 10.61
CA LEU A 71 -9.08 3.70 11.77
C LEU A 71 -7.81 2.95 11.33
N LYS A 72 -6.68 3.37 11.88
CA LYS A 72 -5.35 2.76 11.67
C LYS A 72 -4.89 2.71 10.20
N GLU A 73 -5.43 3.56 9.32
CA GLU A 73 -5.02 3.58 7.89
C GLU A 73 -3.51 3.81 7.73
N ALA A 74 -2.92 4.74 8.50
CA ALA A 74 -1.49 5.02 8.40
C ALA A 74 -0.63 3.81 8.81
N PHE A 75 -1.05 3.04 9.82
CA PHE A 75 -0.39 1.80 10.22
C PHE A 75 -0.34 0.80 9.06
N TYR A 76 -1.48 0.53 8.42
CA TYR A 76 -1.52 -0.40 7.29
C TYR A 76 -0.81 0.15 6.05
N ASN A 77 -0.84 1.47 5.82
CA ASN A 77 -0.09 2.09 4.74
C ASN A 77 1.41 1.79 4.86
N GLN A 78 1.97 1.84 6.08
CA GLN A 78 3.35 1.46 6.33
C GLN A 78 3.57 -0.03 6.04
N LEU A 79 2.70 -0.92 6.55
CA LEU A 79 2.82 -2.36 6.30
C LEU A 79 2.79 -2.74 4.81
N ASN A 80 2.21 -1.90 3.94
CA ASN A 80 2.16 -2.16 2.50
C ASN A 80 3.53 -2.11 1.82
N GLU A 81 4.54 -1.53 2.46
CA GLU A 81 5.94 -1.58 1.99
C GLU A 81 6.46 -3.01 1.85
N ALA A 82 5.94 -3.96 2.65
CA ALA A 82 6.28 -5.37 2.53
C ALA A 82 5.84 -5.98 1.18
N PHE A 83 4.72 -5.53 0.59
CA PHE A 83 4.31 -5.98 -0.73
C PHE A 83 5.27 -5.48 -1.82
N ALA A 84 5.78 -4.25 -1.68
CA ALA A 84 6.78 -3.73 -2.59
C ALA A 84 8.10 -4.50 -2.45
N TYR A 85 8.53 -4.79 -1.22
CA TYR A 85 9.70 -5.63 -0.95
C TYR A 85 9.57 -6.99 -1.65
N GLN A 86 8.46 -7.70 -1.42
CA GLN A 86 8.22 -9.00 -2.03
C GLN A 86 8.18 -8.91 -3.56
N TYR A 87 7.57 -7.87 -4.12
CA TYR A 87 7.57 -7.64 -5.56
C TYR A 87 9.01 -7.53 -6.11
N LEU A 88 9.84 -6.68 -5.50
CA LEU A 88 11.24 -6.50 -5.93
C LEU A 88 12.02 -7.81 -5.84
N GLN A 89 11.80 -8.60 -4.78
CA GLN A 89 12.40 -9.92 -4.60
C GLN A 89 11.97 -10.89 -5.70
N ASN A 90 10.68 -10.92 -6.04
CA ASN A 90 10.12 -11.78 -7.08
C ASN A 90 10.59 -11.39 -8.49
N GLN A 91 10.95 -10.13 -8.72
CA GLN A 91 11.61 -9.69 -9.96
C GLN A 91 13.09 -10.10 -10.03
N GLY A 92 13.65 -10.66 -8.96
CA GLY A 92 15.06 -11.05 -8.89
C GLY A 92 16.01 -9.87 -8.68
N TYR A 93 15.53 -8.74 -8.15
CA TYR A 93 16.41 -7.63 -7.77
C TYR A 93 17.22 -7.97 -6.52
N GLU A 94 18.40 -7.35 -6.42
CA GLU A 94 19.38 -7.65 -5.38
C GLU A 94 19.40 -6.57 -4.31
N ASN A 95 20.02 -6.87 -3.16
CA ASN A 95 20.31 -5.90 -2.09
C ASN A 95 19.09 -5.03 -1.69
N ILE A 96 17.91 -5.63 -1.64
CA ILE A 96 16.66 -4.96 -1.30
C ILE A 96 16.67 -4.60 0.20
N LYS A 97 16.38 -3.35 0.52
CA LYS A 97 16.34 -2.84 1.90
C LYS A 97 15.18 -1.89 2.09
N ILE A 98 14.48 -2.01 3.23
CA ILE A 98 13.59 -0.95 3.70
C ILE A 98 14.45 0.15 4.34
N LEU A 99 14.17 1.40 3.98
CA LEU A 99 14.93 2.55 4.44
C LEU A 99 14.28 3.19 5.66
N ASP A 100 15.11 3.47 6.66
CA ASP A 100 14.72 4.21 7.86
C ASP A 100 14.81 5.72 7.61
N ASP A 101 13.69 6.42 7.78
CA ASP A 101 13.55 7.86 7.63
C ASP A 101 13.40 8.62 8.96
N SER A 102 13.31 7.90 10.09
CA SER A 102 13.07 8.47 11.43
C SER A 102 14.09 9.54 11.84
N ALA A 103 15.36 9.38 11.40
CA ALA A 103 16.44 10.30 11.71
C ALA A 103 16.61 11.46 10.70
N LYS A 104 15.85 11.49 9.60
CA LYS A 104 16.10 12.38 8.47
C LYS A 104 15.11 13.54 8.40
N LYS A 105 15.63 14.74 8.18
CA LYS A 105 14.81 15.95 7.97
C LYS A 105 14.09 16.00 6.62
N LYS A 106 14.51 15.16 5.66
CA LYS A 106 13.94 15.08 4.31
C LYS A 106 13.38 13.69 4.11
N LYS A 107 12.21 13.62 3.47
CA LYS A 107 11.61 12.35 3.05
C LYS A 107 12.54 11.63 2.07
N ILE A 108 12.82 10.37 2.34
CA ILE A 108 13.61 9.47 1.51
C ILE A 108 12.69 8.42 0.90
N PRO A 109 13.04 7.79 -0.23
CA PRO A 109 12.30 6.64 -0.72
C PRO A 109 12.14 5.53 0.34
N ASP A 110 11.03 4.81 0.30
CA ASP A 110 10.73 3.75 1.28
C ASP A 110 11.67 2.54 1.19
N LEU A 111 12.09 2.17 -0.02
CA LEU A 111 13.03 1.07 -0.25
C LEU A 111 14.17 1.44 -1.20
N SER A 112 15.25 0.67 -1.11
CA SER A 112 16.36 0.67 -2.05
C SER A 112 16.62 -0.74 -2.56
N TYR A 113 17.01 -0.90 -3.83
CA TYR A 113 17.37 -2.19 -4.44
C TYR A 113 18.43 -2.01 -5.54
N GLU A 114 19.04 -3.09 -5.99
CA GLU A 114 20.08 -3.05 -7.03
C GLU A 114 19.70 -3.83 -8.29
N ILE A 115 20.10 -3.27 -9.44
CA ILE A 115 20.07 -3.95 -10.74
C ILE A 115 21.49 -3.88 -11.31
N VAL A 116 22.15 -5.04 -11.44
CA VAL A 116 23.53 -5.15 -11.98
C VAL A 116 24.49 -4.19 -11.23
N GLY A 117 24.41 -4.18 -9.90
CA GLY A 117 25.23 -3.35 -9.01
C GLY A 117 24.93 -1.85 -9.04
N LYS A 118 23.95 -1.37 -9.82
CA LYS A 118 23.46 0.01 -9.76
C LYS A 118 22.30 0.09 -8.76
N GLN A 119 22.39 1.04 -7.83
CA GLN A 119 21.33 1.34 -6.86
C GLN A 119 20.14 2.03 -7.53
N PHE A 120 18.95 1.58 -7.18
CA PHE A 120 17.64 2.15 -7.49
C PHE A 120 16.80 2.27 -6.21
N TYR A 121 15.69 2.99 -6.32
CA TYR A 121 14.78 3.28 -5.21
C TYR A 121 13.34 2.88 -5.52
N CYS A 122 12.58 2.51 -4.51
CA CYS A 122 11.15 2.27 -4.63
C CYS A 122 10.40 3.13 -3.63
N GLU A 123 9.40 3.87 -4.11
CA GLU A 123 8.49 4.61 -3.25
C GLU A 123 7.12 3.96 -3.24
N VAL A 124 6.58 3.75 -2.05
CA VAL A 124 5.32 3.03 -1.82
C VAL A 124 4.24 4.02 -1.43
N LYS A 125 3.17 4.11 -2.21
CA LYS A 125 1.98 4.89 -1.86
C LYS A 125 0.76 4.00 -1.77
N SER A 126 -0.15 4.36 -0.87
CA SER A 126 -1.44 3.68 -0.73
C SER A 126 -2.59 4.62 -1.13
N ILE A 127 -3.59 4.09 -1.81
CA ILE A 127 -4.83 4.81 -2.17
C ILE A 127 -5.99 4.16 -1.42
N GLY A 128 -6.29 4.69 -0.23
CA GLY A 128 -7.48 4.29 0.52
C GLY A 128 -8.77 4.94 0.03
N VAL A 129 -9.85 4.65 0.74
CA VAL A 129 -11.24 5.10 0.47
C VAL A 129 -11.31 6.63 0.25
N SER A 130 -12.17 7.03 -0.70
CA SER A 130 -12.40 8.45 -1.02
C SER A 130 -13.18 9.18 0.08
N VAL A 131 -13.10 10.52 0.08
CA VAL A 131 -13.91 11.35 0.97
C VAL A 131 -15.40 11.19 0.66
N ASP A 132 -15.75 11.06 -0.62
CA ASP A 132 -17.14 10.88 -1.05
C ASP A 132 -17.73 9.57 -0.50
N GLU A 133 -16.97 8.48 -0.52
CA GLU A 133 -17.40 7.21 0.05
C GLU A 133 -17.52 7.28 1.57
N LEU A 134 -16.61 7.98 2.26
CA LEU A 134 -16.76 8.22 3.70
C LEU A 134 -18.01 9.04 4.02
N ASN A 135 -18.36 10.02 3.18
CA ASN A 135 -19.57 10.82 3.34
C ASN A 135 -20.82 9.99 3.09
N ARG A 136 -20.85 9.18 2.02
CA ARG A 136 -21.96 8.27 1.71
C ARG A 136 -22.20 7.29 2.86
N SER A 137 -21.14 6.67 3.36
CA SER A 137 -21.20 5.72 4.48
C SER A 137 -21.79 6.34 5.76
N LYS A 138 -21.54 7.64 6.02
CA LYS A 138 -22.06 8.36 7.18
C LYS A 138 -23.48 8.90 7.01
N SER A 139 -23.92 9.12 5.76
CA SER A 139 -25.22 9.75 5.47
C SER A 139 -26.43 8.90 5.87
N GLY A 140 -26.28 7.57 5.87
CA GLY A 140 -27.40 6.63 6.01
C GLY A 140 -28.35 6.60 4.80
N GLU A 141 -28.02 7.30 3.72
CA GLU A 141 -28.81 7.34 2.49
C GLU A 141 -28.56 6.12 1.60
N SER A 142 -29.56 5.77 0.80
CA SER A 142 -29.41 4.77 -0.26
C SER A 142 -28.99 5.47 -1.56
N TYR A 143 -27.90 4.99 -2.15
CA TYR A 143 -27.39 5.48 -3.44
C TYR A 143 -27.64 4.44 -4.52
N ASP A 144 -27.91 4.91 -5.74
CA ASP A 144 -27.99 4.04 -6.91
C ASP A 144 -26.60 3.46 -7.23
N GLY A 145 -26.51 2.17 -7.56
CA GLY A 145 -25.25 1.49 -7.84
C GLY A 145 -24.45 2.08 -9.02
N SER A 146 -25.09 2.87 -9.88
CA SER A 146 -24.41 3.59 -10.97
C SER A 146 -23.38 4.62 -10.49
N VAL A 147 -23.42 5.06 -9.23
CA VAL A 147 -22.37 5.93 -8.67
C VAL A 147 -20.99 5.26 -8.68
N TYR A 148 -20.98 3.93 -8.71
CA TYR A 148 -19.79 3.10 -8.80
C TYR A 148 -19.46 2.70 -10.24
N TYR A 149 -20.24 3.08 -11.25
CA TYR A 149 -20.01 2.62 -12.63
C TYR A 149 -18.62 2.98 -13.19
N SER A 150 -17.99 4.03 -12.67
CA SER A 150 -16.66 4.46 -13.09
C SER A 150 -15.87 5.02 -11.91
N LEU A 151 -14.54 4.93 -11.99
CA LEU A 151 -13.67 5.70 -11.12
C LEU A 151 -13.94 7.19 -11.33
N GLN A 152 -14.21 7.89 -10.23
CA GLN A 152 -14.52 9.32 -10.24
C GLN A 152 -13.26 10.17 -10.42
N GLU A 153 -13.40 11.40 -10.88
CA GLU A 153 -12.27 12.34 -11.06
C GLU A 153 -11.41 12.51 -9.79
N GLY A 154 -12.04 12.48 -8.61
CA GLY A 154 -11.34 12.53 -7.33
C GLY A 154 -10.36 11.37 -7.12
N PHE A 155 -10.63 10.19 -7.66
CA PHE A 155 -9.70 9.06 -7.63
C PHE A 155 -8.45 9.36 -8.47
N PHE A 156 -8.62 9.81 -9.71
CA PHE A 156 -7.50 10.10 -10.61
C PHE A 156 -6.67 11.30 -10.13
N THR A 157 -7.31 12.31 -9.56
CA THR A 157 -6.63 13.43 -8.89
C THR A 157 -5.74 12.93 -7.75
N LYS A 158 -6.26 12.02 -6.91
CA LYS A 158 -5.50 11.41 -5.82
C LYS A 158 -4.36 10.55 -6.35
N LEU A 159 -4.60 9.72 -7.37
CA LEU A 159 -3.57 8.89 -8.01
C LEU A 159 -2.45 9.75 -8.61
N LYS A 160 -2.79 10.83 -9.32
CA LYS A 160 -1.82 11.78 -9.87
C LYS A 160 -0.95 12.41 -8.78
N SER A 161 -1.58 12.89 -7.71
CA SER A 161 -0.86 13.46 -6.56
C SER A 161 0.13 12.45 -5.97
N LYS A 162 -0.24 11.17 -5.88
CA LYS A 162 0.65 10.11 -5.38
C LYS A 162 1.82 9.83 -6.32
N PHE A 163 1.58 9.84 -7.64
CA PHE A 163 2.67 9.74 -8.60
C PHE A 163 3.62 10.94 -8.53
N ASP A 164 3.10 12.15 -8.42
CA ASP A 164 3.93 13.35 -8.37
C ASP A 164 4.77 13.39 -7.09
N GLU A 165 4.16 13.12 -5.94
CA GLU A 165 4.86 12.96 -4.66
C GLU A 165 5.99 11.92 -4.76
N ALA A 166 5.69 10.75 -5.32
CA ALA A 166 6.67 9.66 -5.42
C ALA A 166 7.78 9.96 -6.44
N THR A 167 7.44 10.57 -7.58
CA THR A 167 8.41 10.99 -8.60
C THR A 167 9.39 12.02 -8.04
N ILE A 168 8.88 13.01 -7.32
CA ILE A 168 9.71 13.99 -6.63
C ILE A 168 10.62 13.27 -5.63
N GLN A 169 10.08 12.39 -4.79
CA GLN A 169 10.86 11.70 -3.77
C GLN A 169 11.97 10.81 -4.37
N ILE A 170 11.69 10.06 -5.42
CA ILE A 170 12.69 9.23 -6.12
C ILE A 170 13.74 10.09 -6.81
N SER A 171 13.34 11.11 -7.57
CA SER A 171 14.26 11.95 -8.36
C SER A 171 15.29 12.72 -7.52
N HIS A 172 15.00 12.97 -6.24
CA HIS A 172 15.98 13.55 -5.31
C HIS A 172 17.16 12.62 -5.00
N TYR A 173 16.98 11.30 -5.14
CA TYR A 173 17.96 10.28 -4.77
C TYR A 173 18.49 9.50 -5.97
N GLY A 174 17.71 9.39 -7.06
CA GLY A 174 18.14 8.76 -8.29
C GLY A 174 16.96 8.34 -9.16
N GLU A 175 17.00 7.10 -9.61
CA GLU A 175 15.96 6.48 -10.43
C GLU A 175 15.28 5.35 -9.66
N GLY A 176 14.07 4.97 -10.08
CA GLY A 176 13.32 4.00 -9.30
C GLY A 176 12.03 3.50 -9.91
N LEU A 177 11.23 2.91 -9.04
CA LEU A 177 9.91 2.37 -9.26
C LEU A 177 8.93 3.07 -8.32
N ILE A 178 7.73 3.38 -8.81
CA ILE A 178 6.61 3.77 -7.96
C ILE A 178 5.71 2.55 -7.73
N PHE A 179 5.55 2.15 -6.47
CA PHE A 179 4.64 1.09 -6.08
C PHE A 179 3.36 1.69 -5.48
N ILE A 180 2.21 1.46 -6.09
CA ILE A 180 0.90 1.87 -5.57
C ILE A 180 0.16 0.65 -5.05
N TYR A 181 -0.33 0.73 -3.82
CA TYR A 181 -1.27 -0.24 -3.27
C TYR A 181 -2.68 0.36 -3.18
N ILE A 182 -3.64 -0.30 -3.80
CA ILE A 182 -5.06 0.05 -3.74
C ILE A 182 -5.76 -1.07 -2.95
N PRO A 183 -5.92 -0.97 -1.61
CA PRO A 183 -6.49 -2.05 -0.79
C PRO A 183 -7.90 -2.45 -1.22
N LYS A 184 -8.71 -1.48 -1.63
CA LYS A 184 -10.05 -1.66 -2.18
C LYS A 184 -10.49 -0.40 -2.92
N PHE A 185 -11.38 -0.57 -3.89
CA PHE A 185 -12.13 0.55 -4.45
C PHE A 185 -13.30 0.94 -3.52
N ASP A 186 -13.90 2.09 -3.78
CA ASP A 186 -15.11 2.53 -3.05
C ASP A 186 -16.34 1.65 -3.36
N ASP A 187 -16.27 0.86 -4.43
CA ASP A 187 -17.28 -0.12 -4.82
C ASP A 187 -17.17 -1.40 -4.01
N PHE A 188 -18.06 -1.58 -3.03
CA PHE A 188 -18.10 -2.80 -2.20
C PHE A 188 -18.62 -4.04 -2.95
N THR A 189 -19.26 -3.88 -4.11
CA THR A 189 -19.80 -4.98 -4.92
C THR A 189 -18.76 -5.58 -5.87
N HIS A 190 -17.68 -4.83 -6.14
CA HIS A 190 -16.65 -5.14 -7.12
C HIS A 190 -17.19 -5.40 -8.55
N MET A 191 -18.42 -4.98 -8.86
CA MET A 191 -19.07 -5.28 -10.14
C MET A 191 -18.36 -4.64 -11.34
N TYR A 192 -17.70 -3.49 -11.14
CA TYR A 192 -17.07 -2.74 -12.22
C TYR A 192 -15.55 -2.83 -12.21
N TYR A 193 -15.01 -3.85 -11.55
CA TYR A 193 -13.58 -4.02 -11.35
C TYR A 193 -12.76 -4.01 -12.66
N SER A 194 -13.18 -4.77 -13.68
CA SER A 194 -12.49 -4.80 -14.98
C SER A 194 -12.46 -3.43 -15.64
N ARG A 195 -13.54 -2.65 -15.49
CA ARG A 195 -13.63 -1.29 -16.02
C ARG A 195 -12.69 -0.33 -15.28
N TYR A 196 -12.60 -0.42 -13.96
CA TYR A 196 -11.63 0.40 -13.19
C TYR A 196 -10.20 0.15 -13.64
N LYS A 197 -9.86 -1.13 -13.88
CA LYS A 197 -8.55 -1.52 -14.39
C LYS A 197 -8.24 -0.89 -15.75
N GLU A 198 -9.19 -0.93 -16.69
CA GLU A 198 -9.07 -0.26 -18.00
C GLU A 198 -8.83 1.25 -17.84
N GLN A 199 -9.62 1.93 -16.99
CA GLN A 199 -9.47 3.36 -16.77
C GLN A 199 -8.12 3.71 -16.12
N ILE A 200 -7.60 2.87 -15.20
CA ILE A 200 -6.27 3.05 -14.62
C ILE A 200 -5.19 2.85 -15.69
N ILE A 201 -5.30 1.83 -16.55
CA ILE A 201 -4.37 1.59 -17.65
C ILE A 201 -4.33 2.80 -18.60
N GLU A 202 -5.50 3.32 -19.00
CA GLU A 202 -5.60 4.52 -19.83
C GLU A 202 -4.90 5.72 -19.17
N PHE A 203 -5.18 5.93 -17.88
CA PHE A 203 -4.56 7.02 -17.10
C PHE A 203 -3.03 6.89 -17.04
N ILE A 204 -2.48 5.73 -16.66
CA ILE A 204 -1.03 5.57 -16.54
C ILE A 204 -0.32 5.59 -17.89
N THR A 205 -0.99 5.22 -18.98
CA THR A 205 -0.43 5.30 -20.34
C THR A 205 -0.12 6.75 -20.71
N SER A 206 -0.95 7.69 -20.26
CA SER A 206 -0.75 9.13 -20.50
C SER A 206 0.36 9.78 -19.65
N CYS A 207 0.81 9.09 -18.58
CA CYS A 207 1.84 9.61 -17.69
C CYS A 207 3.25 9.50 -18.32
N GLU A 208 4.20 10.32 -17.83
CA GLU A 208 5.61 10.24 -18.23
C GLU A 208 6.21 8.84 -18.03
N ILE A 209 7.34 8.59 -18.68
CA ILE A 209 8.02 7.29 -18.68
C ILE A 209 8.71 7.08 -17.33
N ILE A 210 7.95 6.53 -16.39
CA ILE A 210 8.39 6.06 -15.08
C ILE A 210 7.89 4.63 -14.93
N GLU A 211 8.66 3.79 -14.23
CA GLU A 211 8.18 2.46 -13.88
C GLU A 211 7.12 2.56 -12.78
N ILE A 212 5.95 1.96 -13.02
CA ILE A 212 4.83 2.01 -12.09
C ILE A 212 4.29 0.60 -11.92
N TYR A 213 4.20 0.15 -10.67
CA TYR A 213 3.51 -1.08 -10.30
C TYR A 213 2.33 -0.75 -9.40
N ILE A 214 1.12 -1.13 -9.81
CA ILE A 214 -0.11 -0.94 -9.04
C ILE A 214 -0.61 -2.30 -8.63
N LYS A 215 -0.62 -2.58 -7.32
CA LYS A 215 -1.29 -3.75 -6.74
C LYS A 215 -2.69 -3.36 -6.29
N ILE A 216 -3.69 -4.14 -6.70
CA ILE A 216 -5.10 -3.91 -6.35
C ILE A 216 -5.55 -5.04 -5.44
N GLY A 217 -5.99 -4.71 -4.24
CA GLY A 217 -6.43 -5.67 -3.23
C GLY A 217 -5.30 -6.51 -2.66
N ILE A 218 -5.62 -7.16 -1.54
CA ILE A 218 -4.63 -7.98 -0.84
C ILE A 218 -4.31 -9.28 -1.61
N LEU A 219 -5.34 -9.95 -2.13
CA LEU A 219 -5.25 -11.14 -2.98
C LEU A 219 -5.12 -10.81 -4.47
N GLY A 220 -5.30 -9.54 -4.84
CA GLY A 220 -5.76 -9.19 -6.17
C GLY A 220 -4.65 -8.87 -7.17
N ASP A 221 -5.15 -8.42 -8.32
CA ASP A 221 -4.41 -8.21 -9.54
C ASP A 221 -3.36 -7.11 -9.45
N PHE A 222 -2.60 -7.00 -10.53
CA PHE A 222 -1.68 -5.90 -10.72
C PHE A 222 -1.79 -5.27 -12.11
N ILE A 223 -1.27 -4.04 -12.19
CA ILE A 223 -0.96 -3.33 -13.43
C ILE A 223 0.48 -2.87 -13.31
N HIS A 224 1.33 -3.26 -14.26
CA HIS A 224 2.74 -2.89 -14.32
C HIS A 224 3.03 -2.16 -15.62
N LYS A 225 3.29 -0.86 -15.53
CA LYS A 225 3.87 -0.07 -16.62
C LYS A 225 5.38 -0.08 -16.47
N LYS A 226 6.07 -0.71 -17.40
CA LYS A 226 7.54 -0.73 -17.44
C LYS A 226 8.11 0.57 -18.00
N ARG A 227 9.40 0.80 -17.76
CA ARG A 227 10.15 1.97 -18.30
C ARG A 227 10.22 2.02 -19.82
N ASN A 228 10.04 0.91 -20.53
CA ASN A 228 9.97 0.89 -21.99
C ASN A 228 8.56 1.24 -22.52
N GLY A 229 7.61 1.55 -21.63
CA GLY A 229 6.21 1.82 -21.97
C GLY A 229 5.33 0.57 -22.10
N GLU A 230 5.89 -0.63 -21.97
CA GLU A 230 5.13 -1.88 -21.97
C GLU A 230 4.21 -1.95 -20.74
N ILE A 231 2.97 -2.40 -20.92
CA ILE A 231 2.00 -2.59 -19.85
C ILE A 231 1.68 -4.08 -19.71
N ILE A 232 1.85 -4.61 -18.51
CA ILE A 232 1.50 -5.99 -18.13
C ILE A 232 0.44 -5.92 -17.04
N PHE A 233 -0.54 -6.82 -17.07
CA PHE A 233 -1.55 -6.91 -16.03
C PHE A 233 -2.04 -8.37 -15.85
N SER A 234 -2.50 -8.71 -14.65
CA SER A 234 -3.23 -9.96 -14.37
C SER A 234 -4.71 -9.69 -14.30
#